data_AF-A0A961LXX6-F1
#
_entry.id   AF-A0A961LXX6-F1
#
_cell.length_a   1.000
_cell.length_b   1.000
_cell.length_c   1.000
_cell.angle_alpha   90.00
_cell.angle_beta   90.00
_cell.angle_gamma   90.00
#
_symmetry.space_group_name_H-M   'P 1'
#
loop_
_entity.id
_entity.type
_entity.pdbx_description
1 polymer ?
#
loop_
_entity_poly.entity_id
_entity_poly.type
_entity_poly.pdbx_seq_one_letter_code
_entity_poly.pdbx_strand_id
1 'polypeptide(L)'
;LSTLGHPLSDLGYNLMPWTMRESEYQGLGGRDLAALGIPGLRDYAGRYFARRGLPDGYAPFYTAFAFFRLAVIFEGIVSRAAQGNQVSGSADDVAHLSAVWARHGLTLAGA
;
A
#
# COMPACT_ATOMS: atom_id res chain seq x y z
N LEU A 1 -3.31 14.27 7.59
CA LEU A 1 -2.26 15.12 6.99
C LEU A 1 -2.47 15.14 5.48
N SER A 2 -2.40 16.29 4.82
CA SER A 2 -2.48 16.40 3.35
C SER A 2 -1.51 17.47 2.84
N THR A 3 -1.07 17.33 1.59
CA THR A 3 -0.17 18.28 0.91
C THR A 3 -0.37 18.19 -0.62
N LEU A 4 0.20 19.14 -1.37
CA LEU A 4 0.31 19.04 -2.83
C LEU A 4 1.34 17.97 -3.21
N GLY A 5 1.02 17.13 -4.19
CA GLY A 5 1.89 16.03 -4.60
C GLY A 5 1.45 15.36 -5.90
N HIS A 6 2.21 14.34 -6.31
CA HIS A 6 1.95 13.61 -7.54
C HIS A 6 0.74 12.68 -7.36
N PRO A 7 -0.33 12.78 -8.20
CA PRO A 7 -1.57 12.04 -7.98
C PRO A 7 -1.42 10.51 -8.02
N LEU A 8 -0.45 10.01 -8.80
CA LEU A 8 -0.19 8.57 -8.87
C LEU A 8 0.46 8.00 -7.60
N SER A 9 1.02 8.85 -6.73
CA SER A 9 1.47 8.43 -5.39
C SER A 9 0.28 8.01 -4.52
N ASP A 10 -0.81 8.79 -4.56
CA ASP A 10 -2.03 8.46 -3.83
C ASP A 10 -2.77 7.28 -4.46
N LEU A 11 -2.80 7.20 -5.80
CA LEU A 11 -3.36 6.02 -6.48
C LEU A 11 -2.56 4.75 -6.12
N GLY A 12 -1.23 4.82 -6.10
CA GLY A 12 -0.37 3.70 -5.72
C GLY A 12 -0.69 3.15 -4.34
N TYR A 13 -0.88 4.04 -3.36
CA TYR A 13 -1.32 3.68 -2.00
C TYR A 13 -2.73 3.09 -1.99
N ASN A 14 -3.65 3.69 -2.72
CA ASN A 14 -5.04 3.22 -2.79
C ASN A 14 -5.15 1.82 -3.43
N LEU A 15 -4.20 1.43 -4.30
CA LEU A 15 -4.17 0.14 -4.96
C LEU A 15 -3.50 -0.98 -4.13
N MET A 16 -2.81 -0.66 -3.03
CA MET A 16 -2.14 -1.65 -2.18
C MET A 16 -3.04 -2.81 -1.72
N PRO A 17 -4.31 -2.58 -1.31
CA PRO A 17 -5.16 -3.65 -0.79
C PRO A 17 -5.35 -4.83 -1.76
N TRP A 18 -5.24 -4.64 -3.08
CA TRP A 18 -5.39 -5.71 -4.06
C TRP A 18 -4.29 -6.77 -4.00
N THR A 19 -3.11 -6.45 -3.45
CA THR A 19 -2.00 -7.41 -3.29
C THR A 19 -1.85 -7.89 -1.86
N MET A 20 -2.30 -7.10 -0.89
CA MET A 20 -2.25 -7.43 0.54
C MET A 20 -3.17 -8.60 0.88
N ARG A 21 -2.73 -9.51 1.75
CA ARG A 21 -3.55 -10.60 2.29
C ARG A 21 -4.54 -10.08 3.33
N GLU A 22 -5.56 -10.87 3.65
CA GLU A 22 -6.52 -10.54 4.72
C GLU A 22 -5.84 -10.30 6.09
N SER A 23 -4.83 -11.11 6.43
CA SER A 23 -4.03 -10.94 7.65
C SER A 23 -3.16 -9.67 7.63
N GLU A 24 -2.97 -9.08 6.46
CA GLU A 24 -2.15 -7.89 6.25
C GLU A 24 -3.09 -6.69 6.13
N TYR A 25 -3.68 -6.28 7.26
CA TYR A 25 -4.54 -5.09 7.30
C TYR A 25 -5.83 -5.21 6.45
N GLN A 26 -6.47 -6.38 6.48
CA GLN A 26 -7.73 -6.65 5.77
C GLN A 26 -7.64 -6.48 4.24
N GLY A 27 -6.51 -6.90 3.65
CA GLY A 27 -6.32 -6.89 2.22
C GLY A 27 -7.33 -7.75 1.42
N LEU A 28 -7.30 -7.54 0.11
CA LEU A 28 -8.17 -8.18 -0.89
C LEU A 28 -7.45 -9.29 -1.68
N GLY A 29 -6.14 -9.41 -1.53
CA GLY A 29 -5.32 -10.42 -2.21
C GLY A 29 -5.79 -11.84 -1.90
N GLY A 30 -6.01 -12.63 -2.95
CA GLY A 30 -6.49 -14.01 -2.85
C GLY A 30 -7.99 -14.18 -2.61
N ARG A 31 -8.76 -13.09 -2.47
CA ARG A 31 -10.23 -13.17 -2.39
C ARG A 31 -10.88 -13.26 -3.77
N ASP A 32 -12.08 -13.82 -3.81
CA ASP A 32 -12.94 -13.76 -4.99
C ASP A 32 -13.55 -12.36 -5.12
N LEU A 33 -12.85 -11.48 -5.84
CA LEU A 33 -13.28 -10.10 -6.03
C LEU A 33 -14.62 -10.01 -6.77
N ALA A 34 -14.89 -10.94 -7.69
CA ALA A 34 -16.13 -10.94 -8.47
C ALA A 34 -17.33 -11.28 -7.57
N ALA A 35 -17.22 -12.30 -6.71
CA ALA A 35 -18.25 -12.63 -5.74
C ALA A 35 -18.51 -11.50 -4.73
N LEU A 36 -17.48 -10.70 -4.43
CA LEU A 36 -17.58 -9.52 -3.55
C LEU A 36 -18.10 -8.26 -4.28
N GLY A 37 -18.29 -8.30 -5.60
CA GLY A 37 -18.64 -7.11 -6.40
C GLY A 37 -17.54 -6.06 -6.48
N ILE A 38 -16.29 -6.44 -6.20
CA ILE A 38 -15.13 -5.55 -6.20
C ILE A 38 -14.44 -5.65 -7.57
N PRO A 39 -14.13 -4.52 -8.24
CA PRO A 39 -13.39 -4.57 -9.50
C PRO A 39 -11.97 -5.12 -9.30
N GLY A 40 -11.43 -5.77 -10.34
CA GLY A 40 -10.01 -6.11 -10.38
C GLY A 40 -9.12 -4.86 -10.34
N LEU A 41 -7.86 -5.03 -9.95
CA LEU A 41 -6.90 -3.92 -9.81
C LEU A 41 -6.83 -3.06 -11.07
N ARG A 42 -6.68 -3.70 -12.24
CA ARG A 42 -6.55 -3.02 -13.53
C ARG A 42 -7.83 -2.28 -13.92
N ASP A 43 -9.00 -2.87 -13.67
CA ASP A 43 -10.28 -2.22 -13.95
C ASP A 43 -10.50 -0.99 -13.06
N TYR A 44 -10.14 -1.10 -11.78
CA TYR A 44 -10.21 0.02 -10.85
C TYR A 44 -9.28 1.16 -11.27
N ALA A 45 -8.01 0.86 -11.57
CA ALA A 45 -7.04 1.84 -12.05
C ALA A 45 -7.50 2.48 -13.37
N GLY A 46 -8.00 1.68 -14.33
CA GLY A 46 -8.53 2.19 -15.60
C GLY A 46 -9.69 3.17 -15.42
N ARG A 47 -10.62 2.87 -14.49
CA ARG A 47 -11.71 3.80 -14.13
C ARG A 47 -11.17 5.13 -13.57
N TYR A 48 -10.11 5.09 -12.76
CA TYR A 48 -9.46 6.30 -12.23
C TYR A 48 -8.89 7.16 -13.36
N PHE A 49 -8.09 6.57 -14.26
CA PHE A 49 -7.50 7.31 -15.39
C PHE A 49 -8.56 7.91 -16.31
N ALA A 50 -9.58 7.12 -16.68
CA ALA A 50 -10.69 7.59 -17.49
C ALA A 50 -11.43 8.77 -16.83
N ARG A 51 -11.70 8.68 -15.52
CA ARG A 51 -12.40 9.75 -14.79
C ARG A 51 -11.58 11.03 -14.67
N ARG A 52 -10.25 10.91 -14.68
CA ARG A 52 -9.30 12.02 -14.64
C ARG A 52 -8.98 12.61 -16.02
N GLY A 53 -9.44 11.99 -17.11
CA GLY A 53 -9.09 12.39 -18.46
C GLY A 53 -7.60 12.17 -18.79
N LEU A 54 -6.97 11.19 -18.13
CA LEU A 54 -5.57 10.84 -18.30
C LEU A 54 -5.44 9.53 -19.09
N PRO A 55 -4.37 9.35 -19.89
CA PRO A 55 -4.07 8.04 -20.45
C PRO A 55 -3.79 7.04 -19.32
N ASP A 56 -4.18 5.78 -19.51
CA ASP A 56 -3.80 4.72 -18.57
C ASP A 56 -2.28 4.62 -18.53
N GLY A 57 -1.71 4.97 -17.38
CA GLY A 57 -0.29 4.92 -17.09
C GLY A 57 0.00 4.13 -15.84
N TYR A 58 -0.87 3.18 -15.45
CA TYR A 58 -0.56 2.36 -14.28
C TYR A 58 0.74 1.60 -14.50
N ALA A 59 1.68 1.84 -13.59
CA ALA A 59 2.91 1.08 -13.45
C ALA A 59 2.99 0.54 -12.01
N PRO A 60 3.44 -0.71 -11.80
CA PRO A 60 3.65 -1.28 -10.46
C PRO A 60 4.51 -0.41 -9.55
N PHE A 61 5.40 0.40 -10.13
CA PHE A 61 6.27 1.36 -9.44
C PHE A 61 5.53 2.18 -8.37
N TYR A 62 4.35 2.75 -8.67
CA TYR A 62 3.66 3.61 -7.70
C TYR A 62 3.12 2.83 -6.50
N THR A 63 2.67 1.59 -6.71
CA THR A 63 2.25 0.70 -5.63
C THR A 63 3.47 0.21 -4.83
N ALA A 64 4.57 -0.15 -5.50
CA ALA A 64 5.83 -0.50 -4.85
C ALA A 64 6.37 0.65 -3.99
N PHE A 65 6.34 1.88 -4.51
CA PHE A 65 6.70 3.09 -3.78
C PHE A 65 5.80 3.31 -2.56
N ALA A 66 4.50 3.07 -2.66
CA ALA A 66 3.57 3.20 -1.54
C ALA A 66 3.87 2.19 -0.41
N PHE A 67 4.18 0.94 -0.77
CA PHE A 67 4.66 -0.08 0.17
C PHE A 67 5.97 0.34 0.85
N PHE A 68 6.96 0.79 0.08
CA PHE A 68 8.21 1.31 0.63
C PHE A 68 7.96 2.47 1.61
N ARG A 69 7.11 3.43 1.23
CA ARG A 69 6.74 4.56 2.07
C ARG A 69 6.14 4.09 3.40
N LEU A 70 5.22 3.11 3.39
CA LEU A 70 4.66 2.56 4.62
C LEU A 70 5.68 1.78 5.45
N ALA A 71 6.58 1.02 4.83
CA ALA A 71 7.67 0.34 5.52
C ALA A 71 8.52 1.35 6.31
N VAL A 72 8.95 2.45 5.66
CA VAL A 72 9.74 3.50 6.31
C VAL A 72 8.97 4.21 7.42
N ILE A 73 7.67 4.46 7.25
CA ILE A 73 6.83 5.04 8.31
C ILE A 73 6.79 4.12 9.53
N PHE A 74 6.57 2.83 9.31
CA PHE A 74 6.45 1.84 10.37
C PHE A 74 7.79 1.62 11.05
N GLU A 75 8.89 1.58 10.30
CA GLU A 75 10.25 1.55 10.83
C GLU A 75 10.54 2.78 11.71
N GLY A 76 10.11 3.96 11.29
CA GLY A 76 10.22 5.17 12.10
C GLY A 76 9.44 5.07 13.42
N ILE A 77 8.30 4.39 13.45
CA ILE A 77 7.53 4.13 14.68
C ILE A 77 8.28 3.16 15.58
N VAL A 78 8.78 2.05 15.03
CA VAL A 78 9.59 1.05 15.76
C VAL A 78 10.82 1.69 16.38
N SER A 79 11.55 2.50 15.61
CA SER A 79 12.73 3.22 16.08
C SER A 79 12.42 4.15 17.27
N ARG A 80 11.31 4.89 17.21
CA ARG A 80 10.87 5.75 18.33
C ARG A 80 10.45 4.93 19.55
N ALA A 81 9.76 3.81 19.37
CA ALA A 81 9.39 2.91 20.48
C ALA A 81 10.63 2.36 21.18
N ALA A 82 11.66 1.95 20.43
CA ALA A 82 12.93 1.46 20.98
C ALA A 82 13.69 2.53 21.78
N GLN A 83 13.45 3.82 21.49
CA GLN A 83 13.99 4.95 22.25
C GLN A 83 13.16 5.31 23.49
N GLY A 84 12.11 4.55 23.80
CA GLY A 84 11.26 4.77 24.98
C GLY A 84 10.08 5.73 24.74
N ASN A 85 9.82 6.14 23.50
CA ASN A 85 8.64 6.96 23.21
C ASN A 85 7.37 6.11 23.23
N GLN A 86 6.26 6.69 23.71
CA GLN A 86 4.95 6.06 23.59
C GLN A 86 4.52 6.02 22.12
N VAL A 87 4.11 4.84 21.67
CA VAL A 87 3.53 4.61 20.35
C VAL A 87 2.12 4.06 20.51
N SER A 88 1.25 4.37 19.56
CA SER A 88 -0.09 3.81 19.50
C SER A 88 -0.02 2.36 19.01
N GLY A 89 -0.57 1.43 19.79
CA GLY A 89 -0.64 0.01 19.42
C GLY A 89 0.58 -0.83 19.85
N SER A 90 0.66 -2.05 19.34
CA SER A 90 1.75 -2.99 19.61
C SER A 90 2.97 -2.68 18.73
N ALA A 91 4.12 -2.43 19.35
CA ALA A 91 5.38 -2.20 18.63
C ALA A 91 5.79 -3.42 17.79
N ASP A 92 5.49 -4.63 18.27
CA ASP A 92 5.79 -5.88 17.57
C ASP A 92 4.93 -6.04 16.31
N ASP A 93 3.65 -5.67 16.37
CA ASP A 93 2.77 -5.70 15.20
C ASP A 93 3.23 -4.69 14.13
N VAL A 94 3.63 -3.49 14.56
CA VAL A 94 4.17 -2.47 13.66
C VAL A 94 5.49 -2.94 13.04
N ALA A 95 6.38 -3.58 13.80
CA ALA A 95 7.61 -4.15 13.27
C ALA A 95 7.34 -5.27 12.26
N HIS A 96 6.39 -6.15 12.57
CA HIS A 96 5.97 -7.21 11.64
C HIS A 96 5.45 -6.62 10.33
N LEU A 97 4.55 -5.63 10.41
CA LEU A 97 3.96 -4.99 9.24
C LEU A 97 4.99 -4.17 8.44
N SER A 98 5.97 -3.53 9.09
CA SER A 98 7.10 -2.87 8.42
C SER A 98 7.78 -3.82 7.43
N ALA A 99 8.12 -5.04 7.91
CA ALA A 99 8.76 -6.06 7.09
C ALA A 99 7.83 -6.62 6.00
N VAL A 100 6.52 -6.75 6.27
CA VAL A 100 5.51 -7.13 5.27
C VAL A 100 5.47 -6.11 4.13
N TRP A 101 5.41 -4.81 4.44
CA TRP A 101 5.39 -3.75 3.43
C TRP A 101 6.66 -3.75 2.58
N ALA A 102 7.83 -3.91 3.21
CA ALA A 102 9.09 -4.00 2.47
C ALA A 102 9.07 -5.16 1.45
N ARG A 103 8.59 -6.35 1.84
CA ARG A 103 8.51 -7.52 0.94
C ARG A 103 7.56 -7.30 -0.24
N HIS A 104 6.38 -6.73 0.00
CA HIS A 104 5.46 -6.37 -1.09
C HIS A 104 6.08 -5.37 -2.05
N GLY A 105 6.76 -4.34 -1.51
CA GLY A 105 7.47 -3.34 -2.30
C GLY A 105 8.53 -3.94 -3.22
N LEU A 106 9.37 -4.84 -2.70
CA LEU A 106 10.41 -5.54 -3.47
C LEU A 106 9.80 -6.43 -4.56
N THR A 107 8.78 -7.21 -4.20
CA THR A 107 8.09 -8.10 -5.14
C THR A 107 7.52 -7.33 -6.34
N LEU A 108 6.87 -6.19 -6.09
CA LEU A 108 6.30 -5.34 -7.14
C LEU A 108 7.36 -4.59 -7.95
N ALA A 109 8.53 -4.33 -7.36
CA ALA A 109 9.67 -3.74 -8.04
C ALA A 109 10.44 -4.75 -8.92
N GLY A 110 10.16 -6.06 -8.78
CA GLY A 110 10.86 -7.13 -9.49
C GLY A 110 12.25 -7.43 -8.91
N ALA A 111 12.46 -7.17 -7.61
CA ALA A 111 13.70 -7.38 -6.88
C ALA A 111 13.64 -8.59 -5.93
#